data_AF-A0A7S2SUC9-F1
#
_entry.id   AF-A0A7S2SUC9-F1
#
_cell.length_a   1.000
_cell.length_b   1.000
_cell.length_c   1.000
_cell.angle_alpha   90.00
_cell.angle_beta   90.00
_cell.angle_gamma   90.00
#
_symmetry.space_group_name_H-M   'P 1'
#
loop_
_entity.id
_entity.type
_entity.pdbx_description
1 polymer ?
#
loop_
_entity_poly.entity_id
_entity_poly.type
_entity_poly.pdbx_seq_one_letter_code
_entity_poly.pdbx_strand_id
1 'polypeptide(L)'
;QGSAGGVDMSLAGLPQGWTQHRSRRYKDSRFPDGYVYYFHAESQTSQWVLPGVAGAKRSRQEVAQEGSLSTLKRQTSATRGAGLRMKMAVEERDQLLAASDGYLRVAGDRYQYFCDRAKKWAFETDAMGMELLCELVKVNQQPLEICQAIIKQQGNAQQTMQEGTQIYSEKKHLIGDKGVTWSHDEYGHPGLQLMYLKMKSWQRFTETWALLERAARQGLFKAHTTGPLRHRPVRVLSVGGGPGYELIAWRRFFQAFVDPDVPLDLVSLDLQPGWRPYVEAMGMHFKVSTMHTQ
;
A
#
# COMPACT_ATOMS: atom_id res chain seq x y z
N GLN A 1 15.16 -48.37 -8.25
CA GLN A 1 14.28 -47.95 -9.36
C GLN A 1 12.86 -47.87 -8.82
N GLY A 2 12.20 -46.73 -8.97
CA GLY A 2 10.86 -46.49 -8.41
C GLY A 2 10.54 -45.01 -8.37
N SER A 3 10.37 -44.41 -9.55
CA SER A 3 9.96 -43.03 -9.74
C SER A 3 8.54 -42.81 -9.20
N ALA A 4 8.40 -41.99 -8.17
CA ALA A 4 7.11 -41.41 -7.80
C ALA A 4 6.74 -40.37 -8.87
N GLY A 5 5.83 -40.75 -9.77
CA GLY A 5 5.32 -39.89 -10.83
C GLY A 5 4.66 -38.65 -10.24
N GLY A 6 5.24 -37.49 -10.55
CA GLY A 6 4.57 -36.21 -10.36
C GLY A 6 3.33 -36.17 -11.24
N VAL A 7 2.18 -35.85 -10.63
CA VAL A 7 0.95 -35.60 -11.35
C VAL A 7 1.14 -34.29 -12.13
N ASP A 8 1.38 -34.42 -13.43
CA ASP A 8 1.35 -33.31 -14.38
C ASP A 8 -0.11 -32.82 -14.48
N MET A 9 -0.43 -31.74 -13.77
CA MET A 9 -1.69 -31.03 -13.93
C MET A 9 -1.62 -30.20 -15.21
N SER A 10 -1.67 -30.89 -16.35
CA SER A 10 -2.02 -30.26 -17.61
C SER A 10 -3.47 -29.74 -17.53
N LEU A 11 -3.57 -28.42 -17.43
CA LEU A 11 -4.62 -27.55 -17.95
C LEU A 11 -5.98 -28.22 -18.27
N ALA A 12 -6.79 -28.49 -17.25
CA ALA A 12 -8.24 -28.50 -17.43
C ALA A 12 -8.71 -27.04 -17.61
N GLY A 13 -9.44 -26.78 -18.69
CA GLY A 13 -9.68 -25.48 -19.30
C GLY A 13 -9.94 -24.32 -18.34
N LEU A 14 -9.25 -23.21 -18.58
CA LEU A 14 -9.54 -21.94 -17.91
C LEU A 14 -11.00 -21.54 -18.19
N PRO A 15 -11.70 -20.92 -17.22
CA PRO A 15 -13.02 -20.35 -17.47
C PRO A 15 -12.97 -19.40 -18.67
N GLN A 16 -14.05 -19.31 -19.43
CA GLN A 16 -14.14 -18.43 -20.61
C GLN A 16 -13.69 -17.01 -20.26
N GLY A 17 -12.84 -16.42 -21.10
CA GLY A 17 -12.26 -15.09 -20.92
C GLY A 17 -10.96 -15.03 -20.09
N TRP A 18 -10.58 -16.12 -19.41
CA TRP A 18 -9.31 -16.17 -18.66
C TRP A 18 -8.16 -16.71 -19.52
N THR A 19 -7.02 -16.04 -19.42
CA THR A 19 -5.77 -16.39 -20.11
C THR A 19 -4.65 -16.54 -19.10
N GLN A 20 -3.79 -17.54 -19.27
CA GLN A 20 -2.62 -17.73 -18.42
C GLN A 20 -1.41 -16.98 -18.99
N HIS A 21 -0.69 -16.29 -18.13
CA HIS A 21 0.52 -15.55 -18.46
C HIS A 21 1.66 -15.93 -17.51
N ARG A 22 2.90 -15.79 -17.99
CA ARG A 22 4.11 -15.99 -17.17
C ARG A 22 4.91 -14.70 -17.11
N SER A 23 5.13 -14.19 -15.90
CA SER A 23 5.97 -13.02 -15.69
C SER A 23 7.43 -13.42 -15.54
N ARG A 24 8.25 -13.14 -16.56
CA ARG A 24 9.71 -13.29 -16.49
C ARG A 24 10.38 -12.22 -15.62
N ARG A 25 9.65 -11.17 -15.23
CA ARG A 25 10.17 -10.03 -14.45
C ARG A 25 10.44 -10.39 -12.98
N TYR A 26 9.77 -11.41 -12.47
CA TYR A 26 9.89 -11.85 -11.08
C TYR A 26 10.39 -13.30 -11.07
N LYS A 27 11.67 -13.50 -11.33
CA LYS A 27 12.31 -14.82 -11.20
C LYS A 27 13.12 -14.85 -9.91
N ASP A 28 12.98 -15.91 -9.15
CA ASP A 28 13.86 -16.20 -8.01
C ASP A 28 14.29 -17.67 -8.05
N SER A 29 15.18 -18.08 -7.14
CA SER A 29 15.71 -19.44 -7.07
C SER A 29 14.64 -20.52 -6.84
N ARG A 30 13.46 -20.15 -6.34
CA ARG A 30 12.32 -21.06 -6.13
C ARG A 30 11.43 -21.17 -7.36
N PHE A 31 11.45 -20.17 -8.24
CA PHE A 31 10.62 -20.10 -9.46
C PHE A 31 11.44 -19.64 -10.68
N PRO A 32 12.31 -20.49 -11.24
CA PRO A 32 13.21 -20.14 -12.34
C PRO A 32 12.48 -19.77 -13.64
N ASP A 33 11.24 -20.24 -13.80
CA ASP A 33 10.39 -19.97 -14.98
C ASP A 33 9.49 -18.74 -14.81
N GLY A 34 9.59 -18.05 -13.67
CA GLY A 34 8.77 -16.89 -13.32
C GLY A 34 7.40 -17.27 -12.77
N TYR A 35 6.71 -16.28 -12.19
CA TYR A 35 5.38 -16.49 -11.60
C TYR A 35 4.30 -16.60 -12.68
N VAL A 36 3.34 -17.50 -12.45
CA VAL A 36 2.14 -17.67 -13.26
C VAL A 36 1.04 -16.75 -12.72
N TYR A 37 0.39 -16.00 -13.61
CA TYR A 37 -0.83 -15.27 -13.29
C TYR A 37 -1.89 -15.52 -14.35
N TYR A 38 -3.14 -15.38 -13.97
CA TYR A 38 -4.29 -15.49 -14.85
C TYR A 38 -4.89 -14.11 -15.06
N PHE A 39 -5.26 -13.80 -16.29
CA PHE A 39 -5.77 -12.49 -16.69
C PHE A 39 -7.09 -12.65 -17.44
N HIS A 40 -8.10 -11.89 -17.02
CA HIS A 40 -9.39 -11.82 -17.70
C HIS A 40 -9.47 -10.50 -18.48
N ALA A 41 -9.54 -10.59 -19.80
CA ALA A 41 -9.37 -9.43 -20.68
C ALA A 41 -10.52 -8.41 -20.57
N GLU A 42 -11.76 -8.88 -20.47
CA GLU A 42 -12.95 -8.01 -20.45
C GLU A 42 -13.07 -7.22 -19.15
N SER A 43 -12.68 -7.81 -18.02
CA SER A 43 -12.73 -7.15 -16.71
C SER A 43 -11.40 -6.50 -16.31
N GLN A 44 -10.34 -6.68 -17.12
CA GLN A 44 -8.96 -6.28 -16.82
C GLN A 44 -8.45 -6.72 -15.44
N THR A 45 -8.95 -7.85 -14.93
CA THR A 45 -8.57 -8.37 -13.63
C THR A 45 -7.48 -9.43 -13.76
N SER A 46 -6.51 -9.43 -12.83
CA SER A 46 -5.52 -10.49 -12.71
C SER A 46 -5.63 -11.23 -11.38
N GLN A 47 -5.36 -12.54 -11.39
CA GLN A 47 -5.23 -13.36 -10.19
C GLN A 47 -3.88 -14.07 -10.21
N TRP A 48 -3.17 -14.02 -9.09
CA TRP A 48 -1.90 -14.71 -8.88
C TRP A 48 -2.16 -16.02 -8.15
N VAL A 49 -1.63 -17.12 -8.66
CA VAL A 49 -1.58 -18.39 -7.93
C VAL A 49 -0.14 -18.57 -7.47
N LEU A 50 0.06 -18.54 -6.14
CA LEU A 50 1.32 -18.95 -5.55
C LEU A 50 1.43 -20.48 -5.65
N PRO A 51 2.48 -21.03 -6.27
CA PRO A 51 2.66 -22.48 -6.29
C PRO A 51 2.93 -22.98 -4.87
N GLY A 52 2.09 -23.89 -4.35
CA GLY A 52 2.25 -24.52 -3.03
C GLY A 52 1.05 -24.43 -2.07
N VAL A 53 -0.05 -23.76 -2.44
CA VAL A 53 -1.25 -23.64 -1.57
C VAL A 53 -2.44 -24.48 -2.07
N ALA A 54 -2.18 -25.57 -2.81
CA ALA A 54 -3.23 -26.47 -3.28
C ALA A 54 -3.32 -27.71 -2.37
N GLY A 55 -4.30 -27.76 -1.46
CA GLY A 55 -4.57 -28.99 -0.71
C GLY A 55 -5.35 -28.90 0.60
N ALA A 56 -6.39 -28.07 0.72
CA ALA A 56 -7.40 -28.28 1.77
C ALA A 56 -8.72 -28.71 1.11
N LYS A 57 -9.02 -30.02 1.19
CA LYS A 57 -10.28 -30.60 0.70
C LYS A 57 -11.46 -29.95 1.45
N ARG A 58 -12.25 -29.15 0.75
CA ARG A 58 -13.55 -28.66 1.22
C ARG A 58 -14.54 -29.81 1.26
N SER A 59 -15.21 -29.99 2.39
CA SER A 59 -16.23 -31.02 2.58
C SER A 59 -17.59 -30.55 2.02
N ARG A 60 -18.42 -31.51 1.60
CA ARG A 60 -19.70 -31.34 0.88
C ARG A 60 -20.80 -30.55 1.61
N GLN A 61 -20.54 -30.00 2.80
CA GLN A 61 -21.49 -29.14 3.53
C GLN A 61 -21.47 -27.67 3.07
N GLU A 62 -20.47 -27.22 2.30
CA GLU A 62 -20.39 -25.82 1.84
C GLU A 62 -21.29 -25.48 0.62
N VAL A 63 -21.79 -26.48 -0.11
CA VAL A 63 -22.62 -26.24 -1.31
C VAL A 63 -24.02 -25.70 -0.96
N ALA A 64 -24.50 -25.91 0.27
CA ALA A 64 -25.77 -25.37 0.72
C ALA A 64 -25.73 -23.86 1.07
N GLN A 65 -24.53 -23.24 1.14
CA GLN A 65 -24.39 -21.79 1.42
C GLN A 65 -24.38 -20.91 0.17
N GLU A 66 -24.41 -21.47 -1.05
CA GLU A 66 -24.47 -20.66 -2.28
C GLU A 66 -25.82 -19.96 -2.48
N GLY A 67 -26.90 -20.47 -1.88
CA GLY A 67 -28.18 -19.75 -1.78
C GLY A 67 -28.14 -18.50 -0.88
N SER A 68 -27.07 -18.31 -0.09
CA SER A 68 -26.86 -17.17 0.80
C SER A 68 -26.01 -16.04 0.18
N LEU A 69 -25.31 -16.32 -0.93
CA LEU A 69 -24.44 -15.35 -1.62
C LEU A 69 -25.21 -14.25 -2.37
N SER A 70 -26.45 -14.51 -2.78
CA SER A 70 -27.34 -13.48 -3.33
C SER A 70 -27.83 -12.49 -2.26
N THR A 71 -28.02 -12.98 -1.03
CA THR A 71 -28.34 -12.16 0.15
C THR A 71 -27.12 -11.38 0.64
N LEU A 72 -25.91 -11.93 0.52
CA LEU A 72 -24.67 -11.24 0.89
C LEU A 72 -24.32 -10.07 -0.04
N LYS A 73 -24.66 -10.14 -1.34
CA LYS A 73 -24.53 -8.98 -2.25
C LYS A 73 -25.47 -7.82 -1.88
N ARG A 74 -26.60 -8.12 -1.23
CA ARG A 74 -27.53 -7.12 -0.70
C ARG A 74 -27.08 -6.57 0.67
N GLN A 75 -26.33 -7.34 1.45
CA GLN A 75 -25.80 -6.88 2.74
C GLN A 75 -24.50 -6.09 2.62
N THR A 76 -23.64 -6.36 1.64
CA THR A 76 -22.40 -5.57 1.44
C THR A 76 -22.65 -4.13 0.95
N SER A 77 -23.83 -3.86 0.41
CA SER A 77 -24.29 -2.50 0.09
C SER A 77 -24.93 -1.79 1.29
N ALA A 78 -25.43 -2.53 2.29
CA ALA A 78 -26.09 -1.98 3.48
C ALA A 78 -25.14 -1.72 4.66
N THR A 79 -24.01 -2.42 4.76
CA THR A 79 -23.01 -2.20 5.84
C THR A 79 -21.91 -1.19 5.47
N ARG A 80 -22.00 -0.55 4.30
CA ARG A 80 -21.15 0.59 3.92
C ARG A 80 -21.70 1.86 4.59
N GLY A 81 -21.06 2.34 5.66
CA GLY A 81 -21.15 3.76 6.02
C GLY A 81 -21.83 4.13 7.33
N ALA A 82 -21.78 3.30 8.38
CA ALA A 82 -22.18 3.75 9.72
C ALA A 82 -21.01 4.33 10.56
N GLY A 83 -19.75 4.10 10.15
CA GLY A 83 -18.58 4.40 10.99
C GLY A 83 -17.87 5.73 10.77
N LEU A 84 -17.97 6.35 9.59
CA LEU A 84 -17.32 7.64 9.32
C LEU A 84 -18.02 8.33 8.15
N ARG A 85 -18.84 9.35 8.42
CA ARG A 85 -19.13 10.39 7.43
C ARG A 85 -18.21 11.55 7.78
N MET A 86 -16.98 11.54 7.28
CA MET A 86 -16.15 12.75 7.33
C MET A 86 -16.65 13.68 6.23
N LYS A 87 -17.75 14.39 6.51
CA LYS A 87 -18.19 15.45 5.59
C LYS A 87 -17.14 16.57 5.60
N MET A 88 -16.19 16.47 4.67
CA MET A 88 -15.25 17.54 4.38
C MET A 88 -16.00 18.68 3.69
N ALA A 89 -15.73 19.91 4.10
CA ALA A 89 -16.28 21.08 3.41
C ALA A 89 -15.75 21.11 1.97
N VAL A 90 -16.57 21.60 1.04
CA VAL A 90 -16.21 21.66 -0.39
C VAL A 90 -14.96 22.52 -0.59
N GLU A 91 -14.89 23.64 0.11
CA GLU A 91 -13.77 24.58 0.07
C GLU A 91 -12.47 23.94 0.56
N GLU A 92 -12.54 23.18 1.65
CA GLU A 92 -11.40 22.46 2.22
C GLU A 92 -10.90 21.37 1.25
N ARG A 93 -11.83 20.62 0.65
CA ARG A 93 -11.49 19.61 -0.36
C ARG A 93 -10.77 20.24 -1.54
N ASP A 94 -11.25 21.37 -2.05
CA ASP A 94 -10.68 22.01 -3.22
C ASP A 94 -9.28 22.58 -2.93
N GLN A 95 -9.04 23.07 -1.71
CA GLN A 95 -7.69 23.43 -1.24
C GLN A 95 -6.74 22.24 -1.21
N LEU A 96 -7.20 21.08 -0.73
CA LEU A 96 -6.37 19.87 -0.65
C LEU A 96 -6.10 19.26 -2.04
N LEU A 97 -7.07 19.35 -2.94
CA LEU A 97 -6.88 18.99 -4.35
C LEU A 97 -5.77 19.84 -4.98
N ALA A 98 -5.76 21.15 -4.74
CA ALA A 98 -4.69 22.03 -5.22
C ALA A 98 -3.34 21.67 -4.57
N ALA A 99 -3.31 21.41 -3.26
CA ALA A 99 -2.11 21.01 -2.53
C ALA A 99 -1.57 19.63 -2.93
N SER A 100 -2.40 18.77 -3.53
CA SER A 100 -1.99 17.44 -3.99
C SER A 100 -1.02 17.48 -5.18
N ASP A 101 -0.74 18.65 -5.77
CA ASP A 101 0.06 18.78 -6.99
C ASP A 101 -0.53 17.89 -8.11
N GLY A 102 -1.85 17.84 -8.23
CA GLY A 102 -2.56 17.04 -9.25
C GLY A 102 -2.44 15.52 -9.11
N TYR A 103 -1.91 15.01 -7.99
CA TYR A 103 -1.95 13.57 -7.68
C TYR A 103 -3.33 13.07 -7.26
N LEU A 104 -4.24 13.99 -6.91
CA LEU A 104 -5.64 13.72 -6.63
C LEU A 104 -6.48 14.72 -7.44
N ARG A 105 -7.55 14.25 -8.10
CA ARG A 105 -8.45 15.11 -8.87
C ARG A 105 -9.87 14.57 -8.97
N VAL A 106 -10.80 15.47 -9.22
CA VAL A 106 -12.17 15.14 -9.65
C VAL A 106 -12.17 14.98 -11.16
N ALA A 107 -12.74 13.89 -11.66
CA ALA A 107 -12.87 13.58 -13.08
C ALA A 107 -14.33 13.21 -13.38
N GLY A 108 -15.15 14.22 -13.68
CA GLY A 108 -16.60 14.05 -13.82
C GLY A 108 -17.26 13.71 -12.48
N ASP A 109 -17.93 12.57 -12.43
CA ASP A 109 -18.58 12.00 -11.24
C ASP A 109 -17.66 11.07 -10.43
N ARG A 110 -16.39 10.92 -10.85
CA ARG A 110 -15.41 10.03 -10.22
C ARG A 110 -14.23 10.80 -9.62
N TYR A 111 -13.52 10.13 -8.71
CA TYR A 111 -12.26 10.63 -8.15
C TYR A 111 -11.09 9.81 -8.69
N GLN A 112 -10.03 10.48 -9.09
CA GLN A 112 -8.83 9.86 -9.63
C GLN A 112 -7.61 10.23 -8.80
N TYR A 113 -6.73 9.25 -8.62
CA TYR A 113 -5.42 9.48 -8.02
C TYR A 113 -4.31 8.79 -8.79
N PHE A 114 -3.07 9.19 -8.53
CA PHE A 114 -1.89 8.69 -9.22
C PHE A 114 -0.83 8.20 -8.22
N CYS A 115 -0.12 7.15 -8.59
CA CYS A 115 1.01 6.62 -7.81
C CYS A 115 2.34 6.71 -8.57
N ASP A 116 2.33 7.26 -9.78
CA ASP A 116 3.49 7.39 -10.64
C ASP A 116 3.88 8.86 -10.86
N ARG A 117 5.15 9.11 -11.12
CA ARG A 117 5.69 10.48 -11.27
C ARG A 117 5.01 11.25 -12.39
N ALA A 118 4.79 10.59 -13.52
CA ALA A 118 4.28 11.21 -14.72
C ALA A 118 2.75 11.37 -14.68
N LYS A 119 2.09 10.90 -13.62
CA LYS A 119 0.64 10.86 -13.48
C LYS A 119 0.00 10.22 -14.71
N LYS A 120 0.66 9.17 -15.23
CA LYS A 120 0.27 8.48 -16.45
C LYS A 120 -0.85 7.48 -16.20
N TRP A 121 -0.84 6.85 -15.03
CA TRP A 121 -1.74 5.74 -14.72
C TRP A 121 -2.72 6.16 -13.62
N ALA A 122 -3.89 6.62 -14.04
CA ALA A 122 -4.96 7.01 -13.12
C ALA A 122 -5.59 5.76 -12.48
N PHE A 123 -5.73 5.81 -11.16
CA PHE A 123 -6.56 4.89 -10.38
C PHE A 123 -7.85 5.59 -10.00
N GLU A 124 -8.95 4.85 -9.93
CA GLU A 124 -10.25 5.39 -9.53
C GLU A 124 -10.56 5.06 -8.08
N THR A 125 -11.28 5.96 -7.42
CA THR A 125 -11.76 5.76 -6.05
C THR A 125 -13.13 6.40 -5.82
N ASP A 126 -13.77 6.04 -4.71
CA ASP A 126 -15.08 6.57 -4.32
C ASP A 126 -14.93 7.77 -3.37
N ALA A 127 -16.05 8.29 -2.85
CA ALA A 127 -16.04 9.45 -1.95
C ALA A 127 -15.25 9.20 -0.65
N MET A 128 -15.30 7.98 -0.10
CA MET A 128 -14.53 7.64 1.10
C MET A 128 -13.04 7.59 0.78
N GLY A 129 -12.67 7.00 -0.36
CA GLY A 129 -11.29 7.02 -0.82
C GLY A 129 -10.77 8.44 -1.05
N MET A 130 -11.61 9.32 -1.61
CA MET A 130 -11.29 10.74 -1.77
C MET A 130 -11.03 11.43 -0.42
N GLU A 131 -11.89 11.23 0.58
CA GLU A 131 -11.69 11.76 1.94
C GLU A 131 -10.37 11.26 2.56
N LEU A 132 -10.08 9.95 2.45
CA LEU A 132 -8.84 9.35 2.97
C LEU A 132 -7.59 9.93 2.29
N LEU A 133 -7.65 10.17 0.98
CA LEU A 133 -6.55 10.73 0.22
C LEU A 133 -6.36 12.23 0.50
N CYS A 134 -7.43 13.00 0.72
CA CYS A 134 -7.32 14.37 1.23
C CYS A 134 -6.68 14.42 2.63
N GLU A 135 -7.04 13.50 3.52
CA GLU A 135 -6.39 13.37 4.83
C GLU A 135 -4.91 13.01 4.70
N LEU A 136 -4.52 12.19 3.71
CA LEU A 136 -3.12 11.93 3.41
C LEU A 136 -2.38 13.21 3.01
N VAL A 137 -3.00 14.07 2.18
CA VAL A 137 -2.42 15.38 1.82
C VAL A 137 -2.18 16.23 3.06
N LYS A 138 -3.16 16.32 3.98
CA LYS A 138 -3.02 17.07 5.24
C LYS A 138 -1.87 16.54 6.10
N VAL A 139 -1.84 15.23 6.36
CA VAL A 139 -0.82 14.60 7.20
C VAL A 139 0.58 14.80 6.60
N ASN A 140 0.68 14.86 5.27
CA ASN A 140 1.94 15.00 4.58
C ASN A 140 2.50 16.43 4.54
N GLN A 141 1.69 17.44 4.89
CA GLN A 141 2.09 18.84 4.80
C GLN A 141 3.30 19.14 5.70
N GLN A 142 3.23 18.78 6.98
CA GLN A 142 4.30 19.06 7.94
C GLN A 142 5.63 18.35 7.58
N PRO A 143 5.66 17.04 7.21
CA PRO A 143 6.85 16.40 6.67
C PRO A 143 7.47 17.13 5.46
N LEU A 144 6.64 17.59 4.52
CA LEU A 144 7.11 18.33 3.35
C LEU A 144 7.75 19.67 3.74
N GLU A 145 7.14 20.41 4.65
CA GLU A 145 7.67 21.68 5.17
C GLU A 145 9.02 21.48 5.88
N ILE A 146 9.14 20.45 6.72
CA ILE A 146 10.40 20.09 7.39
C ILE A 146 11.48 19.76 6.34
N CYS A 147 11.16 18.91 5.37
CA CYS A 147 12.12 18.53 4.33
C CYS A 147 12.56 19.74 3.50
N GLN A 148 11.63 20.63 3.15
CA GLN A 148 11.94 21.87 2.45
C GLN A 148 12.82 22.80 3.28
N ALA A 149 12.61 22.90 4.59
CA ALA A 149 13.46 23.68 5.48
C ALA A 149 14.90 23.10 5.53
N ILE A 150 15.05 21.78 5.61
CA ILE A 150 16.35 21.09 5.55
C ILE A 150 17.05 21.37 4.21
N ILE A 151 16.32 21.36 3.09
CA ILE A 151 16.86 21.68 1.77
C ILE A 151 17.29 23.15 1.69
N LYS A 152 16.51 24.09 2.24
CA LYS A 152 16.86 25.53 2.25
C LYS A 152 18.11 25.83 3.07
N GLN A 153 18.41 25.00 4.06
CA GLN A 153 19.66 25.10 4.84
C GLN A 153 20.88 24.56 4.06
N GLN A 154 20.66 23.84 2.95
CA GLN A 154 21.74 23.50 2.02
C GLN A 154 22.12 24.75 1.24
N GLY A 155 23.42 25.00 1.07
CA GLY A 155 23.93 26.22 0.41
C GLY A 155 23.35 26.46 -1.00
N ASN A 156 22.84 25.42 -1.68
CA ASN A 156 22.13 25.53 -2.95
C ASN A 156 20.88 24.64 -2.99
N ALA A 157 19.76 25.15 -2.49
CA ALA A 157 18.47 24.44 -2.45
C ALA A 157 17.99 23.93 -3.81
N GLN A 158 18.15 24.73 -4.87
CA GLN A 158 17.70 24.36 -6.22
C GLN A 158 18.48 23.16 -6.75
N GLN A 159 19.79 23.17 -6.56
CA GLN A 159 20.66 22.06 -6.94
C GLN A 159 20.31 20.80 -6.14
N THR A 160 20.13 20.89 -4.83
CA THR A 160 19.73 19.74 -3.99
C THR A 160 18.41 19.11 -4.47
N MET A 161 17.43 19.92 -4.87
CA MET A 161 16.17 19.42 -5.43
C MET A 161 16.36 18.72 -6.79
N GLN A 162 17.23 19.26 -7.65
CA GLN A 162 17.56 18.66 -8.95
C GLN A 162 18.27 17.32 -8.78
N GLU A 163 19.27 17.25 -7.90
CA GLU A 163 20.00 16.02 -7.56
C GLU A 163 19.05 14.95 -7.02
N GLY A 164 18.16 15.33 -6.09
CA GLY A 164 17.13 14.42 -5.59
C GLY A 164 16.20 13.86 -6.66
N THR A 165 15.78 14.71 -7.59
CA THR A 165 14.97 14.30 -8.74
C THR A 165 15.73 13.33 -9.63
N GLN A 166 17.02 13.58 -9.87
CA GLN A 166 17.90 12.72 -10.67
C GLN A 166 18.10 11.36 -10.00
N ILE A 167 18.44 11.31 -8.71
CA ILE A 167 18.59 10.07 -7.93
C ILE A 167 17.31 9.22 -8.01
N TYR A 168 16.14 9.84 -7.85
CA TYR A 168 14.87 9.14 -7.95
C TYR A 168 14.60 8.58 -9.35
N SER A 169 15.02 9.30 -10.38
CA SER A 169 14.76 8.99 -11.79
C SER A 169 15.64 7.86 -12.30
N GLU A 170 16.93 8.01 -12.09
CA GLU A 170 17.94 7.14 -12.69
C GLU A 170 18.02 5.81 -11.96
N LYS A 171 17.81 5.81 -10.63
CA LYS A 171 17.91 4.61 -9.77
C LYS A 171 19.14 3.78 -10.14
N LYS A 172 20.29 4.46 -10.21
CA LYS A 172 21.54 3.92 -10.77
C LYS A 172 21.87 2.54 -10.21
N HIS A 173 21.74 2.36 -8.89
CA HIS A 173 22.04 1.10 -8.20
C HIS A 173 21.04 -0.04 -8.50
N LEU A 174 19.82 0.27 -8.96
CA LEU A 174 18.87 -0.76 -9.41
C LEU A 174 19.40 -1.49 -10.65
N ILE A 175 20.16 -0.79 -11.49
CA ILE A 175 20.78 -1.29 -12.72
C ILE A 175 22.25 -1.61 -12.40
N GLY A 176 22.50 -2.59 -11.54
CA GLY A 176 23.86 -3.06 -11.25
C GLY A 176 23.99 -3.84 -9.95
N ASP A 177 23.46 -3.31 -8.84
CA ASP A 177 23.76 -3.81 -7.49
C ASP A 177 22.65 -4.70 -6.93
N LYS A 178 22.44 -5.86 -7.57
CA LYS A 178 21.65 -6.99 -7.03
C LYS A 178 20.24 -6.61 -6.52
N GLY A 179 19.60 -5.60 -7.10
CA GLY A 179 18.23 -5.20 -6.76
C GLY A 179 18.12 -4.12 -5.66
N VAL A 180 19.22 -3.49 -5.24
CA VAL A 180 19.19 -2.32 -4.35
C VAL A 180 18.77 -1.09 -5.16
N THR A 181 17.70 -0.42 -4.76
CA THR A 181 17.16 0.71 -5.55
C THR A 181 18.00 2.00 -5.38
N TRP A 182 18.49 2.25 -4.17
CA TRP A 182 19.32 3.40 -3.80
C TRP A 182 20.34 2.98 -2.74
N SER A 183 21.53 3.56 -2.77
CA SER A 183 22.53 3.41 -1.71
C SER A 183 22.04 4.05 -0.40
N HIS A 184 22.72 3.79 0.72
CA HIS A 184 22.37 4.40 2.01
C HIS A 184 22.43 5.93 1.96
N ASP A 185 23.47 6.47 1.33
CA ASP A 185 23.70 7.92 1.19
C ASP A 185 22.67 8.56 0.26
N GLU A 186 22.37 7.91 -0.87
CA GLU A 186 21.28 8.35 -1.75
C GLU A 186 19.96 8.39 -1.00
N TYR A 187 19.66 7.34 -0.22
CA TYR A 187 18.43 7.24 0.58
C TYR A 187 18.33 8.30 1.68
N GLY A 188 19.47 8.81 2.16
CA GLY A 188 19.56 9.93 3.09
C GLY A 188 19.53 11.32 2.45
N HIS A 189 19.60 11.42 1.12
CA HIS A 189 19.71 12.70 0.43
C HIS A 189 18.40 13.53 0.55
N PRO A 190 18.42 14.77 1.08
CA PRO A 190 17.20 15.56 1.32
C PRO A 190 16.34 15.77 0.08
N GLY A 191 16.95 15.99 -1.09
CA GLY A 191 16.22 16.09 -2.35
C GLY A 191 15.50 14.80 -2.74
N LEU A 192 16.10 13.62 -2.47
CA LEU A 192 15.44 12.34 -2.72
C LEU A 192 14.29 12.15 -1.73
N GLN A 193 14.51 12.50 -0.46
CA GLN A 193 13.49 12.42 0.58
C GLN A 193 12.26 13.26 0.22
N LEU A 194 12.45 14.48 -0.30
CA LEU A 194 11.35 15.30 -0.81
C LEU A 194 10.55 14.58 -1.91
N MET A 195 11.23 13.98 -2.89
CA MET A 195 10.57 13.21 -3.95
C MET A 195 9.82 12.00 -3.39
N TYR A 196 10.38 11.32 -2.39
CA TYR A 196 9.76 10.20 -1.71
C TYR A 196 8.48 10.64 -0.98
N LEU A 197 8.54 11.72 -0.19
CA LEU A 197 7.39 12.26 0.54
C LEU A 197 6.27 12.69 -0.42
N LYS A 198 6.61 13.32 -1.54
CA LYS A 198 5.62 13.76 -2.55
C LYS A 198 4.94 12.61 -3.27
N MET A 199 5.69 11.56 -3.62
CA MET A 199 5.19 10.52 -4.51
C MET A 199 4.87 9.19 -3.85
N LYS A 200 5.76 8.71 -2.99
CA LYS A 200 5.64 7.36 -2.40
C LYS A 200 4.57 7.30 -1.33
N SER A 201 4.16 8.45 -0.78
CA SER A 201 2.97 8.57 0.07
C SER A 201 1.74 7.93 -0.56
N TRP A 202 1.39 8.33 -1.78
CA TRP A 202 0.26 7.79 -2.54
C TRP A 202 0.35 6.27 -2.72
N GLN A 203 1.49 5.78 -3.19
CA GLN A 203 1.72 4.36 -3.41
C GLN A 203 1.62 3.56 -2.09
N ARG A 204 2.41 3.93 -1.08
CA ARG A 204 2.50 3.18 0.18
C ARG A 204 1.19 3.17 0.95
N PHE A 205 0.52 4.31 1.02
CA PHE A 205 -0.78 4.42 1.68
C PHE A 205 -1.83 3.55 0.99
N THR A 206 -2.00 3.69 -0.33
CA THR A 206 -3.08 2.99 -1.05
C THR A 206 -2.83 1.48 -1.20
N GLU A 207 -1.59 1.05 -1.40
CA GLU A 207 -1.25 -0.38 -1.41
C GLU A 207 -1.53 -1.04 -0.05
N THR A 208 -1.20 -0.35 1.03
CA THR A 208 -1.47 -0.82 2.40
C THR A 208 -2.96 -0.82 2.70
N TRP A 209 -3.69 0.22 2.32
CA TRP A 209 -5.13 0.26 2.48
C TRP A 209 -5.81 -0.93 1.80
N ALA A 210 -5.47 -1.19 0.53
CA ALA A 210 -6.01 -2.32 -0.21
C ALA A 210 -5.63 -3.67 0.44
N LEU A 211 -4.43 -3.78 1.02
CA LEU A 211 -4.04 -4.95 1.80
C LEU A 211 -4.91 -5.14 3.04
N LEU A 212 -5.17 -4.07 3.80
CA LEU A 212 -5.99 -4.10 5.01
C LEU A 212 -7.43 -4.49 4.71
N GLU A 213 -8.01 -3.97 3.62
CA GLU A 213 -9.34 -4.39 3.20
C GLU A 213 -9.39 -5.89 2.87
N ARG A 214 -8.38 -6.42 2.17
CA ARG A 214 -8.29 -7.86 1.88
C ARG A 214 -8.16 -8.66 3.18
N ALA A 215 -7.31 -8.22 4.10
CA ALA A 215 -7.14 -8.88 5.40
C ALA A 215 -8.42 -8.88 6.25
N ALA A 216 -9.15 -7.76 6.25
CA ALA A 216 -10.43 -7.64 6.93
C ALA A 216 -11.48 -8.60 6.35
N ARG A 217 -11.55 -8.74 5.01
CA ARG A 217 -12.42 -9.72 4.34
C ARG A 217 -12.09 -11.17 4.73
N GLN A 218 -10.82 -11.45 5.02
CA GLN A 218 -10.39 -12.76 5.55
C GLN A 218 -10.64 -12.91 7.06
N GLY A 219 -11.18 -11.89 7.72
CA GLY A 219 -11.54 -11.93 9.13
C GLY A 219 -10.38 -11.67 10.08
N LEU A 220 -9.23 -11.14 9.61
CA LEU A 220 -8.07 -10.86 10.46
C LEU A 220 -8.43 -10.04 11.70
N PHE A 221 -9.32 -9.06 11.55
CA PHE A 221 -9.69 -8.13 12.61
C PHE A 221 -10.89 -8.57 13.45
N LYS A 222 -11.49 -9.76 13.21
CA LYS A 222 -12.66 -10.24 13.97
C LYS A 222 -12.41 -10.26 15.48
N ALA A 223 -11.21 -10.67 15.89
CA ALA A 223 -10.83 -10.70 17.30
C ALA A 223 -10.83 -9.30 17.95
N HIS A 224 -10.56 -8.24 17.17
CA HIS A 224 -10.52 -6.86 17.63
C HIS A 224 -11.87 -6.13 17.47
N THR A 225 -12.73 -6.55 16.54
CA THR A 225 -14.06 -5.93 16.35
C THR A 225 -15.11 -6.51 17.29
N THR A 226 -15.19 -7.85 17.39
CA THR A 226 -16.24 -8.54 18.16
C THR A 226 -15.71 -9.61 19.09
N GLY A 227 -14.41 -9.86 19.10
CA GLY A 227 -13.78 -10.94 19.85
C GLY A 227 -13.04 -10.52 21.12
N PRO A 228 -12.20 -11.42 21.66
CA PRO A 228 -11.56 -11.24 22.97
C PRO A 228 -10.43 -10.20 22.97
N LEU A 229 -10.02 -9.71 21.81
CA LEU A 229 -8.99 -8.68 21.67
C LEU A 229 -9.58 -7.27 21.47
N ARG A 230 -10.89 -7.11 21.62
CA ARG A 230 -11.54 -5.79 21.58
C ARG A 230 -10.88 -4.84 22.59
N HIS A 231 -10.65 -3.60 22.19
CA HIS A 231 -9.94 -2.57 22.95
C HIS A 231 -8.48 -2.89 23.35
N ARG A 232 -7.93 -4.05 22.96
CA ARG A 232 -6.52 -4.36 23.25
C ARG A 232 -5.63 -3.49 22.38
N PRO A 233 -4.60 -2.84 22.95
CA PRO A 233 -3.63 -2.08 22.18
C PRO A 233 -2.98 -2.93 21.09
N VAL A 234 -2.72 -2.33 19.93
CA VAL A 234 -2.05 -2.97 18.80
C VAL A 234 -0.79 -2.18 18.46
N ARG A 235 0.33 -2.90 18.35
CA ARG A 235 1.58 -2.35 17.81
C ARG A 235 1.71 -2.74 16.34
N VAL A 236 1.97 -1.77 15.49
CA VAL A 236 2.27 -1.99 14.07
C VAL A 236 3.69 -1.50 13.80
N LEU A 237 4.52 -2.40 13.31
CA LEU A 237 5.90 -2.12 12.93
C LEU A 237 6.00 -2.11 11.41
N SER A 238 6.45 -1.00 10.83
CA SER A 238 6.92 -0.97 9.45
C SER A 238 8.44 -1.15 9.43
N VAL A 239 8.94 -2.02 8.55
CA VAL A 239 10.37 -2.33 8.39
C VAL A 239 10.83 -1.86 7.02
N GLY A 240 11.82 -0.95 6.98
CA GLY A 240 12.26 -0.30 5.74
C GLY A 240 11.19 0.63 5.16
N GLY A 241 10.39 1.23 6.04
CA GLY A 241 9.23 2.04 5.68
C GLY A 241 9.57 3.48 5.27
N GLY A 242 10.80 3.93 5.47
CA GLY A 242 11.17 5.35 5.38
C GLY A 242 10.22 6.22 6.22
N PRO A 243 9.41 7.09 5.59
CA PRO A 243 8.46 7.96 6.29
C PRO A 243 7.24 7.22 6.88
N GLY A 244 6.99 5.95 6.52
CA GLY A 244 5.99 5.11 7.20
C GLY A 244 4.51 5.39 6.85
N TYR A 245 4.20 5.80 5.60
CA TYR A 245 2.81 6.09 5.19
C TYR A 245 1.86 4.90 5.28
N GLU A 246 2.37 3.67 5.21
CA GLU A 246 1.61 2.45 5.50
C GLU A 246 1.02 2.45 6.91
N LEU A 247 1.71 3.03 7.90
CA LEU A 247 1.22 3.14 9.28
C LEU A 247 0.07 4.14 9.39
N ILE A 248 0.05 5.17 8.54
CA ILE A 248 -1.10 6.08 8.43
C ILE A 248 -2.32 5.32 7.89
N ALA A 249 -2.14 4.42 6.91
CA ALA A 249 -3.22 3.56 6.44
C ALA A 249 -3.76 2.66 7.55
N TRP A 250 -2.89 2.06 8.38
CA TRP A 250 -3.29 1.30 9.57
C TRP A 250 -4.11 2.15 10.54
N ARG A 251 -3.63 3.36 10.90
CA ARG A 251 -4.33 4.28 11.79
C ARG A 251 -5.75 4.56 11.31
N ARG A 252 -5.89 4.95 10.03
CA ARG A 252 -7.19 5.28 9.43
C ARG A 252 -8.10 4.07 9.31
N PHE A 253 -7.55 2.91 8.99
CA PHE A 253 -8.33 1.68 8.87
C PHE A 253 -8.93 1.26 10.21
N PHE A 254 -8.15 1.34 11.29
CA PHE A 254 -8.65 1.03 12.64
C PHE A 254 -9.74 1.99 13.08
N GLN A 255 -9.53 3.29 12.86
CA GLN A 255 -10.53 4.33 13.13
C GLN A 255 -11.86 4.08 12.40
N ALA A 256 -11.80 3.63 11.13
CA ALA A 256 -12.98 3.48 10.30
C ALA A 256 -13.69 2.12 10.46
N PHE A 257 -12.95 1.03 10.70
CA PHE A 257 -13.48 -0.33 10.51
C PHE A 257 -13.19 -1.33 11.64
N VAL A 258 -12.28 -1.00 12.57
CA VAL A 258 -11.94 -1.91 13.67
C VAL A 258 -12.55 -1.41 14.96
N ASP A 259 -11.96 -0.38 15.53
CA ASP A 259 -12.36 0.26 16.77
C ASP A 259 -11.53 1.55 16.91
N PRO A 260 -12.13 2.75 16.90
CA PRO A 260 -11.41 4.01 17.01
C PRO A 260 -10.73 4.19 18.37
N ASP A 261 -11.16 3.46 19.40
CA ASP A 261 -10.65 3.58 20.76
C ASP A 261 -9.49 2.61 21.04
N VAL A 262 -9.16 1.71 20.12
CA VAL A 262 -7.99 0.83 20.25
C VAL A 262 -6.71 1.67 20.20
N PRO A 263 -5.86 1.64 21.25
CA PRO A 263 -4.59 2.34 21.22
C PRO A 263 -3.66 1.72 20.18
N LEU A 264 -3.13 2.54 19.27
CA LEU A 264 -2.17 2.12 18.25
C LEU A 264 -0.77 2.64 18.56
N ASP A 265 0.18 1.73 18.69
CA ASP A 265 1.61 2.05 18.72
C ASP A 265 2.21 1.83 17.32
N LEU A 266 2.42 2.91 16.60
CA LEU A 266 2.87 2.91 15.21
C LEU A 266 4.37 3.22 15.15
N VAL A 267 5.16 2.24 14.69
CA VAL A 267 6.61 2.32 14.71
C VAL A 267 7.16 2.17 13.29
N SER A 268 7.87 3.17 12.79
CA SER A 268 8.70 3.06 11.58
C SER A 268 10.11 2.66 11.99
N LEU A 269 10.56 1.50 11.54
CA LEU A 269 11.91 0.98 11.71
C LEU A 269 12.66 1.09 10.39
N ASP A 270 13.73 1.88 10.37
CA ASP A 270 14.53 2.08 9.17
C ASP A 270 16.04 2.12 9.49
N LEU A 271 16.88 1.88 8.49
CA LEU A 271 18.33 2.00 8.61
C LEU A 271 18.79 3.46 8.48
N GLN A 272 18.02 4.29 7.76
CA GLN A 272 18.39 5.67 7.47
C GLN A 272 17.79 6.64 8.50
N PRO A 273 18.59 7.15 9.47
CA PRO A 273 18.10 8.05 10.52
C PRO A 273 17.49 9.35 10.00
N GLY A 274 17.83 9.78 8.78
CA GLY A 274 17.27 10.97 8.14
C GLY A 274 15.74 10.96 7.99
N TRP A 275 15.07 9.81 8.11
CA TRP A 275 13.60 9.74 8.06
C TRP A 275 12.91 10.12 9.37
N ARG A 276 13.64 10.12 10.49
CA ARG A 276 13.09 10.39 11.83
C ARG A 276 12.20 11.64 11.89
N PRO A 277 12.64 12.82 11.42
CA PRO A 277 11.87 14.05 11.61
C PRO A 277 10.49 13.98 10.94
N TYR A 278 10.39 13.28 9.81
CA TYR A 278 9.15 13.14 9.06
C TYR A 278 8.18 12.16 9.72
N VAL A 279 8.70 11.04 10.23
CA VAL A 279 7.93 10.03 10.95
C VAL A 279 7.34 10.61 12.22
N GLU A 280 8.15 11.33 13.00
CA GLU A 280 7.74 11.95 14.26
C GLU A 280 6.75 13.10 14.01
N ALA A 281 6.92 13.88 12.94
CA ALA A 281 5.95 14.90 12.53
C ALA A 281 4.56 14.33 12.22
N MET A 282 4.46 13.09 11.74
CA MET A 282 3.19 12.40 11.50
C MET A 282 2.62 11.70 12.76
N GLY A 283 3.23 11.93 13.93
CA GLY A 283 2.82 11.38 15.22
C GLY A 283 3.09 9.89 15.35
N MET A 284 4.23 9.42 14.82
CA MET A 284 4.65 8.01 14.88
C MET A 284 6.02 7.89 15.55
N HIS A 285 6.35 6.70 16.05
CA HIS A 285 7.66 6.43 16.63
C HIS A 285 8.66 6.01 15.56
N PHE A 286 9.86 6.59 15.58
CA PHE A 286 10.96 6.16 14.72
C PHE A 286 12.03 5.40 15.50
N LYS A 287 12.44 4.25 14.97
CA LYS A 287 13.56 3.46 15.47
C LYS A 287 14.58 3.24 14.36
N VAL A 288 15.85 3.46 14.68
CA VAL A 288 16.95 3.06 13.81
C VAL A 288 17.21 1.58 14.06
N SER A 289 17.18 0.76 13.02
CA SER A 289 17.64 -0.62 13.13
C SER A 289 19.17 -0.64 13.04
N THR A 290 19.85 -1.05 14.11
CA THR A 290 21.25 -1.47 14.00
C THR A 290 21.25 -2.94 13.65
N MET A 291 21.61 -3.28 12.40
CA MET A 291 21.95 -4.67 12.11
C MET A 291 23.28 -4.97 12.81
N HIS A 292 23.21 -5.43 14.05
CA HIS A 292 24.34 -6.09 14.68
C HIS A 292 24.55 -7.40 13.94
N THR A 293 25.54 -7.44 13.06
CA THR A 293 26.12 -8.69 12.60
C THR A 293 26.73 -9.38 13.82
N GLN A 294 26.04 -10.39 14.33
CA GLN A 294 26.64 -11.40 15.20
C GLN A 294 27.55 -12.31 14.36
#